data_AF-A0A8J2T5N6-F1
#
_entry.id   AF-A0A8J2T5N6-F1
#
_cell.length_a   1.000
_cell.length_b   1.000
_cell.length_c   1.000
_cell.angle_alpha   90.00
_cell.angle_beta   90.00
_cell.angle_gamma   90.00
#
_symmetry.space_group_name_H-M   'P 1'
#
loop_
_entity.id
_entity.type
_entity.pdbx_description
1 polymer ?
#
loop_
_entity_poly.entity_id
_entity_poly.type
_entity_poly.pdbx_seq_one_letter_code
_entity_poly.pdbx_strand_id
1 'polypeptide(L)'
;MDFVRRIIHGGDAPFTPIPGGFPGSDEQTNEPEVEEPPAEETLRHQWSKKTVLGALLRIPFVLLYYIMMWIIVLLSLLRPVCNLSGFYKRKNSRLSDPKTQLNNLLESLENESKRTLNPSMHDVDTPTYTFEALYNLENGSLSSDIVQGGYTDLLNACSEQCKFAIIYLHDSLLDNSMQYVNGLLCSEEFATLIKKYQVLLWFSEVTVSEGLQVANALKIRQFPFLGVLCLKAEKKIEVIGRLEGDIDKYNHNALENILAKGHSKLVQIRQQRQNVALQRLIREQQDSRYNESLRRDQEAARQRDSEREMQSQREQQQQNRKQWLLWRKSQLHPEPSDGSACRIAIRMDGNSRITRKFDSNLRIEEIYAYAELSLEGLLNSSESCSSPPQGYHHHYGFVLISPVPRKQLDPTTLIGDEPAIYPSGNIIMETLT
;
A
#
# COMPACT_ATOMS: atom_id res chain seq x y z
N MET A 1 -34.09 -36.30 -26.87
CA MET A 1 -35.14 -37.30 -26.61
C MET A 1 -34.57 -38.63 -26.08
N ASP A 2 -33.26 -38.90 -26.19
CA ASP A 2 -32.67 -40.19 -25.77
C ASP A 2 -32.40 -40.32 -24.27
N PHE A 3 -32.31 -39.20 -23.54
CA PHE A 3 -32.10 -39.23 -22.08
C PHE A 3 -33.34 -39.77 -21.33
N VAL A 4 -34.53 -39.53 -21.88
CA VAL A 4 -35.80 -39.98 -21.28
C VAL A 4 -36.02 -41.49 -21.52
N ARG A 5 -35.59 -42.04 -22.66
CA ARG A 5 -35.62 -43.50 -22.89
C ARG A 5 -34.69 -44.26 -21.94
N ARG A 6 -33.54 -43.69 -21.58
CA ARG A 6 -32.52 -44.31 -20.71
C ARG A 6 -32.95 -44.45 -19.25
N ILE A 7 -33.87 -43.60 -18.77
CA ILE A 7 -34.39 -43.66 -17.40
C ILE A 7 -35.51 -44.71 -17.24
N ILE A 8 -36.19 -45.06 -18.34
CA ILE A 8 -37.36 -45.95 -18.31
C ILE A 8 -36.96 -47.43 -18.45
N HIS A 9 -35.82 -47.74 -19.06
CA HIS A 9 -35.29 -49.11 -19.17
C HIS A 9 -33.91 -49.16 -18.51
N GLY A 10 -33.91 -49.44 -17.20
CA GLY A 10 -32.67 -49.61 -16.43
C GLY A 10 -31.89 -50.82 -16.94
N GLY A 11 -30.81 -50.55 -17.67
CA GLY A 11 -29.79 -51.52 -18.04
C GLY A 11 -28.42 -50.91 -17.79
N ASP A 12 -27.56 -51.64 -17.08
CA ASP A 12 -26.18 -51.26 -16.83
C ASP A 12 -25.37 -51.23 -18.14
N ALA A 13 -24.40 -50.31 -18.22
CA ALA A 13 -23.57 -50.14 -19.40
C ALA A 13 -22.60 -51.33 -19.58
N PRO A 14 -22.37 -51.84 -20.80
CA PRO A 14 -21.36 -52.87 -21.04
C PRO A 14 -19.94 -52.30 -20.84
N PHE A 15 -19.13 -53.04 -20.10
CA PHE A 15 -17.73 -52.73 -19.81
C PHE A 15 -16.87 -52.92 -21.07
N THR A 16 -16.21 -51.86 -21.56
CA THR A 16 -15.24 -51.95 -22.66
C THR A 16 -13.82 -52.04 -22.10
N PRO A 17 -13.09 -53.15 -22.32
CA PRO A 17 -11.70 -53.25 -21.87
C PRO A 17 -10.77 -52.39 -22.75
N ILE A 18 -9.78 -51.77 -22.12
CA ILE A 18 -8.74 -50.95 -22.76
C ILE A 18 -7.75 -51.88 -23.49
N PRO A 19 -7.36 -51.59 -24.75
CA PRO A 19 -6.45 -52.45 -25.50
C PRO A 19 -5.00 -52.30 -24.98
N GLY A 20 -4.37 -53.42 -24.56
CA GLY A 20 -2.93 -53.45 -24.26
C GLY A 20 -2.44 -54.28 -23.05
N GLY A 21 -3.24 -55.17 -22.45
CA GLY A 21 -2.79 -56.06 -21.36
C GLY A 21 -2.36 -57.45 -21.85
N PHE A 22 -1.21 -57.95 -21.38
CA PHE A 22 -0.70 -59.32 -21.63
C PHE A 22 -1.57 -60.40 -20.95
N PRO A 23 -1.64 -61.63 -21.50
CA PRO A 23 -2.44 -62.72 -20.93
C PRO A 23 -1.75 -63.31 -19.68
N GLY A 24 -2.39 -63.17 -18.53
CA GLY A 24 -2.10 -63.97 -17.33
C GLY A 24 -2.88 -65.28 -17.39
N SER A 25 -2.17 -66.38 -17.20
CA SER A 25 -2.67 -67.76 -17.13
C SER A 25 -3.52 -68.01 -15.89
N ASP A 26 -4.81 -68.29 -16.07
CA ASP A 26 -5.62 -68.94 -15.03
C ASP A 26 -5.55 -70.45 -15.21
N GLU A 27 -4.79 -71.09 -14.31
CA GLU A 27 -4.76 -72.54 -14.13
C GLU A 27 -5.89 -72.96 -13.20
N GLN A 28 -6.53 -74.06 -13.60
CA GLN A 28 -7.75 -74.66 -13.07
C GLN A 28 -7.63 -75.14 -11.62
N THR A 29 -8.75 -75.11 -10.88
CA THR A 29 -9.10 -76.22 -9.98
C THR A 29 -10.63 -76.35 -9.84
N ASN A 30 -11.19 -77.30 -10.61
CA ASN A 30 -12.19 -78.37 -10.30
C ASN A 30 -13.33 -78.05 -9.29
N GLU A 31 -14.60 -77.91 -9.73
CA GLU A 31 -15.66 -78.95 -9.94
C GLU A 31 -16.41 -79.38 -8.64
N PRO A 32 -17.65 -79.95 -8.69
CA PRO A 32 -18.71 -80.02 -9.74
C PRO A 32 -20.10 -79.54 -9.21
N GLU A 33 -21.04 -79.00 -10.00
CA GLU A 33 -22.00 -79.60 -10.97
C GLU A 33 -23.10 -80.52 -10.36
N VAL A 34 -24.37 -80.08 -10.46
CA VAL A 34 -25.58 -80.93 -10.53
C VAL A 34 -26.61 -80.27 -11.48
N GLU A 35 -27.15 -81.09 -12.38
CA GLU A 35 -27.92 -80.81 -13.61
C GLU A 35 -29.40 -80.34 -13.43
N GLU A 36 -29.85 -79.66 -14.50
CA GLU A 36 -31.15 -79.12 -15.04
C GLU A 36 -32.49 -79.93 -14.93
N PRO A 37 -33.65 -79.57 -15.58
CA PRO A 37 -34.51 -78.35 -15.63
C PRO A 37 -36.05 -78.72 -15.57
N PRO A 38 -37.05 -78.05 -16.21
CA PRO A 38 -37.53 -76.64 -16.17
C PRO A 38 -38.99 -76.51 -15.65
N ALA A 39 -39.46 -75.31 -15.30
CA ALA A 39 -40.90 -74.99 -15.32
C ALA A 39 -41.15 -73.49 -15.52
N GLU A 40 -41.90 -73.19 -16.59
CA GLU A 40 -42.36 -71.88 -16.99
C GLU A 40 -43.40 -71.29 -16.01
N GLU A 41 -43.68 -70.00 -16.25
CA GLU A 41 -44.79 -69.18 -15.72
C GLU A 41 -44.55 -68.42 -14.40
N THR A 42 -44.34 -67.10 -14.51
CA THR A 42 -45.09 -66.03 -13.79
C THR A 42 -44.47 -64.63 -13.95
N LEU A 43 -44.28 -64.16 -15.19
CA LEU A 43 -43.78 -62.79 -15.49
C LEU A 43 -44.90 -61.76 -15.74
N ARG A 44 -45.95 -61.66 -14.91
CA ARG A 44 -47.01 -60.65 -15.13
C ARG A 44 -47.48 -59.76 -13.97
N HIS A 45 -46.95 -59.87 -12.74
CA HIS A 45 -47.54 -59.09 -11.62
C HIS A 45 -46.64 -58.11 -10.85
N GLN A 46 -45.39 -57.87 -11.25
CA GLN A 46 -44.44 -57.08 -10.45
C GLN A 46 -44.18 -55.63 -10.92
N TRP A 47 -44.74 -55.21 -12.06
CA TRP A 47 -44.43 -53.91 -12.70
C TRP A 47 -45.35 -52.73 -12.32
N SER A 48 -46.35 -52.92 -11.45
CA SER A 48 -47.27 -51.83 -11.04
C SER A 48 -46.93 -51.21 -9.66
N LYS A 49 -46.38 -51.99 -8.71
CA LYS A 49 -46.18 -51.52 -7.33
C LYS A 49 -45.02 -50.54 -7.16
N LYS A 50 -43.91 -50.70 -7.89
CA LYS A 50 -42.72 -49.82 -7.77
C LYS A 50 -42.98 -48.40 -8.28
N THR A 51 -43.76 -48.27 -9.36
CA THR A 51 -44.08 -46.98 -9.99
C THR A 51 -45.12 -46.19 -9.18
N VAL A 52 -46.13 -46.88 -8.62
CA VAL A 52 -47.15 -46.27 -7.75
C VAL A 52 -46.55 -45.85 -6.42
N LEU A 53 -45.69 -46.68 -5.81
CA LEU A 53 -44.99 -46.34 -4.57
C LEU A 53 -44.02 -45.15 -4.76
N GLY A 54 -43.32 -45.10 -5.90
CA GLY A 54 -42.47 -43.97 -6.26
C GLY A 54 -43.24 -42.67 -6.48
N ALA A 55 -44.44 -42.74 -7.09
CA ALA A 55 -45.30 -41.57 -7.25
C ALA A 55 -45.86 -41.07 -5.91
N LEU A 56 -46.30 -41.98 -5.04
CA LEU A 56 -46.85 -41.65 -3.72
C LEU A 56 -45.82 -40.98 -2.80
N LEU A 57 -44.53 -41.36 -2.92
CA LEU A 57 -43.44 -40.69 -2.20
C LEU A 57 -43.05 -39.34 -2.83
N ARG A 58 -43.09 -39.20 -4.16
CA ARG A 58 -42.63 -37.97 -4.85
C ARG A 58 -43.61 -36.79 -4.73
N ILE A 59 -44.91 -37.06 -4.75
CA ILE A 59 -45.96 -36.02 -4.66
C ILE A 59 -45.82 -35.11 -3.42
N PRO A 60 -45.62 -35.61 -2.19
CA PRO A 60 -45.46 -34.74 -1.02
C PRO A 60 -44.20 -33.86 -1.09
N PHE A 61 -43.10 -34.34 -1.65
CA PHE A 61 -41.88 -33.54 -1.81
C PHE A 61 -42.03 -32.42 -2.85
N VAL A 62 -42.74 -32.68 -3.95
CA VAL A 62 -43.04 -31.66 -4.96
C VAL A 62 -43.97 -30.60 -4.36
N LEU A 63 -44.97 -31.02 -3.59
CA LEU A 63 -45.90 -30.10 -2.91
C LEU A 63 -45.16 -29.24 -1.87
N LEU A 64 -44.25 -29.83 -1.08
CA LEU A 64 -43.37 -29.12 -0.16
C LEU A 64 -42.49 -28.08 -0.87
N TYR A 65 -41.90 -28.44 -2.02
CA TYR A 65 -41.07 -27.53 -2.81
C TYR A 65 -41.86 -26.28 -3.25
N TYR A 66 -43.09 -26.46 -3.75
CA TYR A 66 -43.92 -25.33 -4.15
C TYR A 66 -44.39 -24.48 -2.96
N ILE A 67 -44.69 -25.09 -1.80
CA ILE A 67 -44.99 -24.34 -0.57
C ILE A 67 -43.79 -23.50 -0.14
N MET A 68 -42.58 -24.06 -0.15
CA MET A 68 -41.36 -23.34 0.24
C MET A 68 -41.08 -22.17 -0.72
N MET A 69 -41.25 -22.37 -2.02
CA MET A 69 -41.16 -21.30 -3.02
C MET A 69 -42.18 -20.19 -2.75
N TRP A 70 -43.43 -20.56 -2.43
CA TRP A 70 -44.48 -19.60 -2.13
C TRP A 70 -44.18 -18.78 -0.86
N ILE A 71 -43.61 -19.41 0.18
CA ILE A 71 -43.15 -18.73 1.40
C ILE A 71 -42.02 -17.73 1.10
N ILE A 72 -41.06 -18.10 0.25
CA ILE A 72 -39.97 -17.19 -0.15
C ILE A 72 -40.52 -15.99 -0.91
N VAL A 73 -41.45 -16.21 -1.84
CA VAL A 73 -42.11 -15.13 -2.59
C VAL A 73 -42.92 -14.23 -1.64
N LEU A 74 -43.65 -14.82 -0.69
CA LEU A 74 -44.40 -14.08 0.35
C LEU A 74 -43.47 -13.23 1.23
N LEU A 75 -42.32 -13.77 1.66
CA LEU A 75 -41.30 -13.01 2.39
C LEU A 75 -40.71 -11.88 1.54
N SER A 76 -40.53 -12.11 0.24
CA SER A 76 -40.00 -11.09 -0.67
C SER A 76 -40.97 -9.92 -0.88
N LEU A 77 -42.28 -10.19 -0.85
CA LEU A 77 -43.35 -9.18 -0.90
C LEU A 77 -43.42 -8.33 0.38
N LEU A 78 -42.90 -8.84 1.50
CA LEU A 78 -42.81 -8.11 2.79
C LEU A 78 -41.57 -7.21 2.90
N ARG A 79 -40.57 -7.34 2.02
CA ARG A 79 -39.39 -6.46 1.96
C ARG A 79 -39.72 -4.95 1.97
N PRO A 80 -40.69 -4.43 1.19
CA PRO A 80 -41.05 -3.01 1.25
C PRO A 80 -41.58 -2.56 2.62
N VAL A 81 -42.24 -3.45 3.39
CA VAL A 81 -42.70 -3.14 4.76
C VAL A 81 -41.52 -3.07 5.73
N CYS A 82 -40.51 -3.93 5.58
CA CYS A 82 -39.26 -3.84 6.35
C CYS A 82 -38.52 -2.51 6.08
N ASN A 83 -38.57 -2.00 4.84
CA ASN A 83 -37.99 -0.70 4.47
C ASN A 83 -38.72 0.49 5.14
N LEU A 84 -40.00 0.34 5.49
CA LEU A 84 -40.75 1.35 6.25
C LEU A 84 -40.20 1.52 7.68
N SER A 85 -39.68 0.45 8.29
CA SER A 85 -38.95 0.56 9.57
C SER A 85 -37.70 1.44 9.44
N GLY A 86 -37.05 1.43 8.27
CA GLY A 86 -35.95 2.32 7.94
C GLY A 86 -36.37 3.80 7.90
N PHE A 87 -37.60 4.08 7.48
CA PHE A 87 -38.18 5.44 7.46
C PHE A 87 -38.48 5.95 8.88
N TYR A 88 -39.02 5.09 9.75
CA TYR A 88 -39.20 5.39 11.18
C TYR A 88 -37.85 5.60 11.89
N LYS A 89 -36.86 4.74 11.61
CA LYS A 89 -35.51 4.86 12.17
C LYS A 89 -34.82 6.14 11.71
N ARG A 90 -35.01 6.56 10.45
CA ARG A 90 -34.41 7.78 9.87
C ARG A 90 -35.09 9.07 10.34
N LYS A 91 -36.39 9.05 10.65
CA LYS A 91 -37.10 10.22 11.21
C LYS A 91 -36.73 10.43 12.69
N ASN A 92 -36.58 9.36 13.47
CA ASN A 92 -36.08 9.46 14.85
C ASN A 92 -34.59 9.79 14.93
N SER A 93 -33.76 9.41 13.94
CA SER A 93 -32.34 9.77 13.96
C SER A 93 -32.07 11.27 13.83
N ARG A 94 -33.01 12.03 13.25
CA ARG A 94 -32.94 13.50 13.16
C ARG A 94 -33.44 14.20 14.42
N LEU A 95 -34.26 13.54 15.23
CA LEU A 95 -34.62 13.97 16.60
C LEU A 95 -33.57 13.57 17.64
N SER A 96 -32.60 12.72 17.26
CA SER A 96 -31.52 12.22 18.11
C SER A 96 -30.16 12.77 17.71
N ASP A 97 -30.10 13.96 17.09
CA ASP A 97 -28.81 14.63 16.87
C ASP A 97 -28.35 15.17 18.25
N PRO A 98 -27.25 14.64 18.83
CA PRO A 98 -26.81 15.01 20.18
C PRO A 98 -26.55 16.51 20.29
N LYS A 99 -26.11 17.15 19.21
CA LYS A 99 -25.86 18.59 19.17
C LYS A 99 -27.14 19.41 19.32
N THR A 100 -28.23 19.02 18.64
CA THR A 100 -29.52 19.72 18.78
C THR A 100 -30.09 19.53 20.17
N GLN A 101 -29.94 18.34 20.75
CA GLN A 101 -30.39 18.05 22.12
C GLN A 101 -29.62 18.87 23.15
N LEU A 102 -28.30 18.99 23.00
CA LEU A 102 -27.47 19.85 23.83
C LEU A 102 -27.90 21.32 23.74
N ASN A 103 -28.12 21.85 22.53
CA ASN A 103 -28.55 23.24 22.33
C ASN A 103 -29.89 23.51 23.04
N ASN A 104 -30.88 22.61 22.85
CA ASN A 104 -32.19 22.75 23.48
C ASN A 104 -32.08 22.70 25.02
N LEU A 105 -31.23 21.84 25.55
CA LEU A 105 -30.99 21.75 27.00
C LEU A 105 -30.32 23.03 27.53
N LEU A 106 -29.28 23.53 26.86
CA LEU A 106 -28.59 24.75 27.26
C LEU A 106 -29.54 25.96 27.23
N GLU A 107 -30.37 26.07 26.19
CA GLU A 107 -31.40 27.11 26.09
C GLU A 107 -32.47 26.98 27.19
N SER A 108 -32.89 25.75 27.52
CA SER A 108 -33.82 25.50 28.63
C SER A 108 -33.22 25.93 29.97
N LEU A 109 -31.98 25.50 30.26
CA LEU A 109 -31.26 25.84 31.49
C LEU A 109 -31.02 27.35 31.60
N GLU A 110 -30.71 28.01 30.49
CA GLU A 110 -30.54 29.46 30.45
C GLU A 110 -31.85 30.18 30.81
N ASN A 111 -32.96 29.78 30.19
CA ASN A 111 -34.28 30.37 30.44
C ASN A 111 -34.75 30.13 31.88
N GLU A 112 -34.52 28.94 32.42
CA GLU A 112 -34.88 28.59 33.79
C GLU A 112 -33.98 29.28 34.82
N SER A 113 -32.69 29.45 34.51
CA SER A 113 -31.74 30.21 35.34
C SER A 113 -32.16 31.67 35.43
N LYS A 114 -32.52 32.29 34.30
CA LYS A 114 -33.04 33.66 34.25
C LYS A 114 -34.33 33.83 35.06
N ARG A 115 -35.24 32.86 35.03
CA ARG A 115 -36.51 32.89 35.81
C ARG A 115 -36.28 32.78 37.31
N THR A 116 -35.37 31.91 37.73
CA THR A 116 -35.06 31.65 39.14
C THR A 116 -34.24 32.78 39.77
N LEU A 117 -33.55 33.58 38.97
CA LEU A 117 -32.77 34.76 39.39
C LEU A 117 -33.59 36.05 39.58
N ASN A 118 -34.92 35.99 39.52
CA ASN A 118 -35.76 37.18 39.73
C ASN A 118 -35.55 37.77 41.15
N PRO A 119 -35.21 39.07 41.29
CA PRO A 119 -34.70 39.68 42.51
C PRO A 119 -35.83 40.08 43.47
N SER A 120 -36.59 39.10 43.97
CA SER A 120 -37.64 39.33 44.97
C SER A 120 -37.37 38.57 46.27
N MET A 121 -36.14 38.63 46.80
CA MET A 121 -35.85 38.64 48.24
C MET A 121 -34.34 38.78 48.45
N HIS A 122 -33.97 39.49 49.51
CA HIS A 122 -32.59 39.54 50.01
C HIS A 122 -32.14 38.13 50.41
N ASP A 123 -31.36 37.46 49.57
CA ASP A 123 -30.52 36.33 49.98
C ASP A 123 -29.09 36.52 49.48
N VAL A 124 -28.15 36.08 50.32
CA VAL A 124 -26.69 36.33 50.25
C VAL A 124 -25.99 35.50 49.17
N ASP A 125 -26.71 34.59 48.52
CA ASP A 125 -26.19 33.62 47.54
C ASP A 125 -26.55 33.98 46.09
N THR A 126 -26.30 35.23 45.69
CA THR A 126 -26.38 35.60 44.27
C THR A 126 -25.26 34.88 43.50
N PRO A 127 -25.56 34.17 42.39
CA PRO A 127 -24.52 33.51 41.60
C PRO A 127 -23.55 34.55 41.03
N THR A 128 -22.25 34.27 41.14
CA THR A 128 -21.17 35.17 40.69
C THR A 128 -21.19 35.38 39.17
N TYR A 129 -21.61 34.37 38.41
CA TYR A 129 -21.71 34.42 36.96
C TYR A 129 -23.10 34.04 36.47
N THR A 130 -23.54 34.67 35.39
CA THR A 130 -24.74 34.25 34.65
C THR A 130 -24.44 32.99 33.84
N PHE A 131 -25.38 32.06 33.78
CA PHE A 131 -25.25 30.82 32.99
C PHE A 131 -24.85 31.09 31.54
N GLU A 132 -25.48 32.08 30.90
CA GLU A 132 -25.20 32.50 29.52
C GLU A 132 -23.72 32.88 29.32
N ALA A 133 -23.14 33.65 30.24
CA ALA A 133 -21.75 34.12 30.12
C ALA A 133 -20.73 32.96 30.16
N LEU A 134 -21.07 31.84 30.80
CA LEU A 134 -20.20 30.68 30.92
C LEU A 134 -20.43 29.66 29.80
N TYR A 135 -21.69 29.30 29.55
CA TYR A 135 -22.04 28.10 28.77
C TYR A 135 -22.61 28.38 27.38
N ASN A 136 -22.81 29.63 26.99
CA ASN A 136 -23.24 29.96 25.63
C ASN A 136 -22.24 29.38 24.60
N LEU A 137 -22.72 28.63 23.62
CA LEU A 137 -21.89 27.91 22.65
C LEU A 137 -21.13 28.83 21.68
N GLU A 138 -21.59 30.05 21.46
CA GLU A 138 -20.97 30.98 20.50
C GLU A 138 -19.91 31.87 21.14
N ASN A 139 -20.17 32.36 22.35
CA ASN A 139 -19.34 33.38 23.02
C ASN A 139 -19.09 33.12 24.51
N GLY A 140 -19.58 32.00 25.06
CA GLY A 140 -19.45 31.67 26.47
C GLY A 140 -17.99 31.36 26.84
N SER A 141 -17.60 31.68 28.06
CA SER A 141 -16.22 31.52 28.51
C SER A 141 -15.74 30.06 28.57
N LEU A 142 -16.66 29.09 28.69
CA LEU A 142 -16.38 27.66 28.73
C LEU A 142 -16.87 26.94 27.45
N SER A 143 -17.29 27.70 26.43
CA SER A 143 -17.82 27.16 25.16
C SER A 143 -16.88 26.16 24.49
N SER A 144 -15.57 26.40 24.53
CA SER A 144 -14.54 25.54 23.94
C SER A 144 -14.31 24.23 24.71
N ASP A 145 -14.72 24.18 25.97
CA ASP A 145 -14.60 23.00 26.83
C ASP A 145 -15.84 22.10 26.72
N ILE A 146 -16.95 22.58 26.15
CA ILE A 146 -18.20 21.82 25.96
C ILE A 146 -18.10 20.90 24.74
N VAL A 147 -18.36 19.61 24.95
CA VAL A 147 -18.45 18.61 23.88
C VAL A 147 -19.85 18.65 23.28
N GLN A 148 -19.93 19.03 22.00
CA GLN A 148 -21.19 19.09 21.23
C GLN A 148 -21.68 17.73 20.71
N GLY A 149 -20.85 16.70 20.84
CA GLY A 149 -21.17 15.34 20.42
C GLY A 149 -21.87 14.52 21.51
N GLY A 150 -22.04 13.23 21.23
CA GLY A 150 -22.62 12.28 22.19
C GLY A 150 -21.63 11.89 23.31
N TYR A 151 -22.10 11.05 24.23
CA TYR A 151 -21.30 10.46 25.30
C TYR A 151 -20.07 9.70 24.76
N THR A 152 -20.20 9.01 23.62
CA THR A 152 -19.07 8.34 22.99
C THR A 152 -18.00 9.32 22.52
N ASP A 153 -18.42 10.47 22.01
CA ASP A 153 -17.51 11.52 21.53
C ASP A 153 -16.77 12.16 22.71
N LEU A 154 -17.44 12.33 23.85
CA LEU A 154 -16.80 12.75 25.11
C LEU A 154 -15.72 11.76 25.54
N LEU A 155 -16.01 10.46 25.53
CA LEU A 155 -15.03 9.43 25.90
C LEU A 155 -13.84 9.41 24.94
N ASN A 156 -14.10 9.52 23.63
CA ASN A 156 -13.05 9.61 22.63
C ASN A 156 -12.19 10.86 22.83
N ALA A 157 -12.80 12.03 23.01
CA ALA A 157 -12.10 13.28 23.27
C ALA A 157 -11.27 13.24 24.56
N CYS A 158 -11.82 12.66 25.64
CA CYS A 158 -11.12 12.46 26.91
C CYS A 158 -9.89 11.55 26.73
N SER A 159 -10.04 10.45 25.99
CA SER A 159 -8.96 9.51 25.71
C SER A 159 -7.90 10.09 24.78
N GLU A 160 -8.28 10.76 23.70
CA GLU A 160 -7.37 11.32 22.68
C GLU A 160 -6.60 12.52 23.21
N GLN A 161 -7.30 13.48 23.80
CA GLN A 161 -6.70 14.72 24.32
C GLN A 161 -6.04 14.53 25.69
N CYS A 162 -6.19 13.36 26.32
CA CYS A 162 -5.78 13.10 27.70
C CYS A 162 -6.26 14.24 28.63
N LYS A 163 -7.56 14.52 28.64
CA LYS A 163 -8.18 15.56 29.49
C LYS A 163 -9.15 14.91 30.47
N PHE A 164 -9.50 15.63 31.53
CA PHE A 164 -10.63 15.24 32.36
C PHE A 164 -11.93 15.45 31.57
N ALA A 165 -12.95 14.70 31.94
CA ALA A 165 -14.30 14.96 31.47
C ALA A 165 -15.25 15.03 32.67
N ILE A 166 -16.16 15.99 32.66
CA ILE A 166 -17.24 16.10 33.64
C ILE A 166 -18.55 15.91 32.89
N ILE A 167 -19.36 15.00 33.43
CA ILE A 167 -20.71 14.71 32.96
C ILE A 167 -21.68 15.37 33.91
N TYR A 168 -22.53 16.24 33.39
CA TYR A 168 -23.67 16.78 34.10
C TYR A 168 -24.96 16.20 33.52
N LEU A 169 -25.72 15.50 34.36
CA LEU A 169 -27.05 15.01 34.02
C LEU A 169 -28.11 15.80 34.78
N HIS A 170 -28.97 16.45 34.00
CA HIS A 170 -30.06 17.28 34.50
C HIS A 170 -31.38 16.51 34.47
N ASP A 171 -32.21 16.75 35.49
CA ASP A 171 -33.60 16.29 35.54
C ASP A 171 -34.50 17.51 35.74
N SER A 172 -35.24 17.85 34.67
CA SER A 172 -36.15 19.00 34.60
C SER A 172 -37.43 18.81 35.42
N LEU A 173 -37.68 17.59 35.91
CA LEU A 173 -38.88 17.26 36.69
C LEU A 173 -38.71 17.49 38.20
N LEU A 174 -37.52 17.88 38.65
CA LEU A 174 -37.24 18.16 40.06
C LEU A 174 -37.62 19.58 40.45
N ASP A 175 -38.30 19.75 41.59
CA ASP A 175 -38.78 21.06 42.08
C ASP A 175 -37.64 22.10 42.31
N ASN A 176 -36.43 21.64 42.62
CA ASN A 176 -35.23 22.46 42.88
C ASN A 176 -34.12 22.24 41.83
N SER A 177 -34.49 21.91 40.59
CA SER A 177 -33.59 21.63 39.46
C SER A 177 -32.44 22.64 39.28
N MET A 178 -32.70 23.93 39.54
CA MET A 178 -31.80 25.05 39.23
C MET A 178 -30.85 25.46 40.36
N GLN A 179 -31.07 24.99 41.59
CA GLN A 179 -30.16 25.30 42.71
C GLN A 179 -28.75 24.81 42.41
N TYR A 180 -28.64 23.63 41.81
CA TYR A 180 -27.36 23.05 41.39
C TYR A 180 -26.69 23.84 40.26
N VAL A 181 -27.46 24.31 39.28
CA VAL A 181 -26.92 25.09 38.16
C VAL A 181 -26.41 26.44 38.64
N ASN A 182 -27.25 27.20 39.36
CA ASN A 182 -26.90 28.54 39.80
C ASN A 182 -25.85 28.51 40.93
N GLY A 183 -25.96 27.59 41.89
CA GLY A 183 -25.05 27.53 43.03
C GLY A 183 -23.71 26.86 42.72
N LEU A 184 -23.71 25.77 41.94
CA LEU A 184 -22.48 25.04 41.62
C LEU A 184 -21.90 25.40 40.25
N LEU A 185 -22.66 25.16 39.18
CA LEU A 185 -22.12 25.29 37.81
C LEU A 185 -21.81 26.75 37.44
N CYS A 186 -22.51 27.71 38.02
CA CYS A 186 -22.28 29.14 37.82
C CYS A 186 -21.34 29.78 38.86
N SER A 187 -20.73 28.98 39.73
CA SER A 187 -19.75 29.49 40.70
C SER A 187 -18.40 29.82 40.05
N GLU A 188 -17.70 30.84 40.57
CA GLU A 188 -16.34 31.18 40.13
C GLU A 188 -15.35 30.05 40.38
N GLU A 189 -15.48 29.42 41.53
CA GLU A 189 -14.76 28.23 41.95
C GLU A 189 -14.84 27.11 40.91
N PHE A 190 -16.02 26.80 40.38
CA PHE A 190 -16.18 25.78 39.36
C PHE A 190 -15.57 26.18 38.02
N ALA A 191 -15.80 27.41 37.56
CA ALA A 191 -15.26 27.90 36.28
C ALA A 191 -13.73 27.96 36.27
N THR A 192 -13.12 28.36 37.40
CA THR A 192 -11.67 28.38 37.56
C THR A 192 -11.07 26.96 37.56
N LEU A 193 -11.73 25.99 38.20
CA LEU A 193 -11.31 24.58 38.16
C LEU A 193 -11.31 24.00 36.75
N ILE A 194 -12.37 24.25 35.97
CA ILE A 194 -12.48 23.74 34.60
C ILE A 194 -11.31 24.24 33.74
N LYS A 195 -11.04 25.54 33.79
CA LYS A 195 -9.94 26.16 33.04
C LYS A 195 -8.58 25.67 33.52
N LYS A 196 -8.37 25.58 34.85
CA LYS A 196 -7.12 25.13 35.47
C LYS A 196 -6.75 23.71 35.06
N TYR A 197 -7.72 22.79 35.07
CA TYR A 197 -7.49 21.37 34.77
C TYR A 197 -7.82 20.98 33.32
N GLN A 198 -8.23 21.93 32.48
CA GLN A 198 -8.64 21.71 31.08
C GLN A 198 -9.69 20.60 30.96
N VAL A 199 -10.79 20.76 31.69
CA VAL A 199 -11.83 19.75 31.81
C VAL A 199 -12.83 19.87 30.67
N LEU A 200 -13.13 18.76 30.00
CA LEU A 200 -14.20 18.69 29.00
C LEU A 200 -15.56 18.57 29.70
N LEU A 201 -16.55 19.33 29.26
CA LEU A 201 -17.90 19.30 29.81
C LEU A 201 -18.87 18.63 28.86
N TRP A 202 -19.76 17.81 29.40
CA TRP A 202 -20.86 17.22 28.67
C TRP A 202 -22.15 17.32 29.48
N PHE A 203 -23.18 17.83 28.83
CA PHE A 203 -24.49 18.07 29.41
C PHE A 203 -25.51 17.16 28.72
N SER A 204 -26.38 16.53 29.51
CA SER A 204 -27.50 15.79 28.96
C SER A 204 -28.67 15.77 29.94
N GLU A 205 -29.87 15.55 29.41
CA GLU A 205 -31.08 15.38 30.21
C GLU A 205 -31.38 13.90 30.40
N VAL A 206 -31.91 13.54 31.56
CA VAL A 206 -32.33 12.14 31.83
C VAL A 206 -33.51 11.71 30.95
N THR A 207 -34.35 12.66 30.53
CA THR A 207 -35.49 12.42 29.63
C THR A 207 -35.05 11.98 28.23
N VAL A 208 -33.80 12.31 27.84
CA VAL A 208 -33.21 11.94 26.55
C VAL A 208 -32.65 10.52 26.63
N SER A 209 -32.84 9.76 25.54
CA SER A 209 -32.40 8.35 25.48
C SER A 209 -30.91 8.14 25.75
N GLU A 210 -30.06 9.09 25.38
CA GLU A 210 -28.62 9.04 25.63
C GLU A 210 -28.29 9.33 27.10
N GLY A 211 -28.86 10.38 27.68
CA GLY A 211 -28.70 10.69 29.10
C GLY A 211 -29.18 9.55 30.00
N LEU A 212 -30.31 8.93 29.66
CA LEU A 212 -30.81 7.74 30.37
C LEU A 212 -29.88 6.53 30.24
N GLN A 213 -29.30 6.28 29.06
CA GLN A 213 -28.32 5.21 28.86
C GLN A 213 -27.07 5.44 29.71
N VAL A 214 -26.56 6.67 29.75
CA VAL A 214 -25.41 7.04 30.58
C VAL A 214 -25.74 6.88 32.07
N ALA A 215 -26.93 7.31 32.49
CA ALA A 215 -27.35 7.16 33.88
C ALA A 215 -27.41 5.69 34.33
N ASN A 216 -27.96 4.83 33.48
CA ASN A 216 -28.01 3.39 33.72
C ASN A 216 -26.61 2.76 33.72
N ALA A 217 -25.75 3.16 32.78
CA ALA A 217 -24.38 2.66 32.68
C ALA A 217 -23.53 3.02 33.91
N LEU A 218 -23.69 4.25 34.43
CA LEU A 218 -22.99 4.74 35.62
C LEU A 218 -23.67 4.32 36.93
N LYS A 219 -24.86 3.73 36.85
CA LYS A 219 -25.73 3.29 37.97
C LYS A 219 -26.07 4.45 38.92
N ILE A 220 -26.44 5.59 38.35
CA ILE A 220 -26.80 6.79 39.09
C ILE A 220 -28.13 6.57 39.80
N ARG A 221 -28.25 7.03 41.05
CA ARG A 221 -29.47 6.86 41.86
C ARG A 221 -30.18 8.16 42.20
N GLN A 222 -29.48 9.30 42.16
CA GLN A 222 -30.04 10.60 42.49
C GLN A 222 -29.63 11.62 41.44
N PHE A 223 -30.55 12.53 41.11
CA PHE A 223 -30.32 13.67 40.25
C PHE A 223 -30.47 14.97 41.04
N PRO A 224 -29.81 16.07 40.61
CA PRO A 224 -28.83 16.13 39.52
C PRO A 224 -27.55 15.31 39.81
N PHE A 225 -26.83 14.93 38.74
CA PHE A 225 -25.58 14.16 38.87
C PHE A 225 -24.42 14.87 38.19
N LEU A 226 -23.28 14.90 38.88
CA LEU A 226 -22.00 15.34 38.36
C LEU A 226 -20.96 14.22 38.50
N GLY A 227 -20.51 13.69 37.37
CA GLY A 227 -19.52 12.62 37.30
C GLY A 227 -18.20 13.12 36.76
N VAL A 228 -17.11 12.92 37.49
CA VAL A 228 -15.75 13.23 37.03
C VAL A 228 -15.11 11.98 36.44
N LEU A 229 -14.73 12.04 35.18
CA LEU A 229 -14.05 11.00 34.42
C LEU A 229 -12.57 11.34 34.22
N CYS A 230 -11.72 10.32 34.30
CA CYS A 230 -10.30 10.42 34.00
C CYS A 230 -9.80 9.17 33.27
N LEU A 231 -8.79 9.35 32.44
CA LEU A 231 -8.07 8.25 31.80
C LEU A 231 -7.23 7.50 32.86
N LYS A 232 -7.50 6.21 33.05
CA LYS A 232 -6.74 5.34 33.97
C LYS A 232 -5.51 4.74 33.32
N ALA A 233 -5.66 4.25 32.10
CA ALA A 233 -4.69 3.57 31.27
C ALA A 233 -5.01 3.89 29.80
N GLU A 234 -4.15 3.50 28.85
CA GLU A 234 -4.13 4.03 27.46
C GLU A 234 -5.49 4.29 26.78
N LYS A 235 -6.49 3.42 27.00
CA LYS A 235 -7.88 3.61 26.52
C LYS A 235 -8.96 3.34 27.57
N LYS A 236 -8.59 3.15 28.84
CA LYS A 236 -9.56 2.81 29.89
C LYS A 236 -9.89 4.06 30.69
N ILE A 237 -11.12 4.54 30.55
CA ILE A 237 -11.66 5.68 31.31
C ILE A 237 -12.33 5.14 32.57
N GLU A 238 -12.13 5.84 33.69
CA GLU A 238 -12.75 5.53 34.97
C GLU A 238 -13.42 6.76 35.57
N VAL A 239 -14.49 6.55 36.33
CA VAL A 239 -15.12 7.59 37.13
C VAL A 239 -14.30 7.75 38.41
N ILE A 240 -13.68 8.91 38.59
CA ILE A 240 -12.84 9.23 39.76
C ILE A 240 -13.59 10.02 40.83
N GLY A 241 -14.69 10.66 40.48
CA GLY A 241 -15.53 11.44 41.39
C GLY A 241 -17.00 11.34 41.00
N ARG A 242 -17.87 11.36 42.01
CA ARG A 242 -19.33 11.32 41.86
C ARG A 242 -19.95 12.26 42.86
N LEU A 243 -20.86 13.10 42.39
CA LEU A 243 -21.71 13.93 43.22
C LEU A 243 -23.15 13.72 42.77
N GLU A 244 -23.96 13.22 43.69
CA GLU A 244 -25.33 12.76 43.47
C GLU A 244 -26.28 13.50 44.42
N GLY A 245 -27.31 14.13 43.86
CA GLY A 245 -28.41 14.75 44.60
C GLY A 245 -28.12 16.20 45.02
N ASP A 246 -28.57 16.56 46.22
CA ASP A 246 -28.65 17.94 46.69
C ASP A 246 -27.29 18.67 46.78
N ILE A 247 -27.31 19.99 46.60
CA ILE A 247 -26.13 20.85 46.57
C ILE A 247 -25.40 20.89 47.91
N ASP A 248 -26.07 20.62 49.03
CA ASP A 248 -25.46 20.55 50.38
C ASP A 248 -24.34 19.50 50.47
N LYS A 249 -24.37 18.50 49.59
CA LYS A 249 -23.32 17.47 49.50
C LYS A 249 -22.12 17.93 48.67
N TYR A 250 -22.20 19.08 47.99
CA TYR A 250 -21.09 19.66 47.26
C TYR A 250 -20.09 20.27 48.22
N ASN A 251 -18.82 19.89 48.03
CA ASN A 251 -17.71 20.57 48.67
C ASN A 251 -16.68 20.87 47.57
N HIS A 252 -16.46 22.16 47.30
CA HIS A 252 -15.51 22.60 46.29
C HIS A 252 -14.11 22.00 46.49
N ASN A 253 -13.66 21.96 47.74
CA ASN A 253 -12.37 21.38 48.10
C ASN A 253 -12.33 19.88 47.77
N ALA A 254 -13.44 19.16 47.90
CA ALA A 254 -13.50 17.74 47.54
C ALA A 254 -13.36 17.54 46.03
N LEU A 255 -14.02 18.38 45.22
CA LEU A 255 -13.89 18.35 43.75
C LEU A 255 -12.46 18.69 43.31
N GLU A 256 -11.86 19.74 43.88
CA GLU A 256 -10.48 20.10 43.58
C GLU A 256 -9.50 18.98 43.96
N ASN A 257 -9.67 18.36 45.14
CA ASN A 257 -8.82 17.26 45.58
C ASN A 257 -8.89 16.04 44.63
N ILE A 258 -10.08 15.72 44.12
CA ILE A 258 -10.27 14.64 43.14
C ILE A 258 -9.51 14.95 41.84
N LEU A 259 -9.67 16.18 41.32
CA LEU A 259 -8.99 16.63 40.10
C LEU A 259 -7.47 16.70 40.29
N ALA A 260 -6.99 17.26 41.39
CA ALA A 260 -5.57 17.36 41.72
C ALA A 260 -4.90 15.98 41.81
N LYS A 261 -5.55 15.02 42.47
CA LYS A 261 -5.06 13.64 42.56
C LYS A 261 -5.00 12.99 41.19
N GLY A 262 -6.06 13.13 40.39
CA GLY A 262 -6.10 12.62 39.01
C GLY A 262 -5.05 13.28 38.10
N HIS A 263 -4.72 14.54 38.37
CA HIS A 263 -3.90 15.35 37.46
C HIS A 263 -2.47 14.83 37.39
N SER A 264 -1.88 14.46 38.54
CA SER A 264 -0.55 13.85 38.59
C SER A 264 -0.42 12.63 37.67
N LYS A 265 -1.42 11.74 37.70
CA LYS A 265 -1.48 10.55 36.85
C LYS A 265 -1.68 10.88 35.38
N LEU A 266 -2.55 11.84 35.10
CA LEU A 266 -2.84 12.28 33.74
C LEU A 266 -1.61 12.95 33.09
N VAL A 267 -0.83 13.74 33.86
CA VAL A 267 0.46 14.30 33.43
C VAL A 267 1.47 13.19 33.08
N GLN A 268 1.56 12.14 33.89
CA GLN A 268 2.42 10.99 33.58
C GLN A 268 2.02 10.31 32.25
N ILE A 269 0.72 10.11 32.02
CA ILE A 269 0.22 9.52 30.77
C ILE A 269 0.54 10.43 29.57
N ARG A 270 0.38 11.76 29.71
CA ARG A 270 0.75 12.73 28.66
C ARG A 270 2.24 12.64 28.33
N GLN A 271 3.09 12.62 29.35
CA GLN A 271 4.54 12.49 29.17
C GLN A 271 4.92 11.17 28.48
N GLN A 272 4.28 10.06 28.86
CA GLN A 272 4.50 8.77 28.23
C GLN A 272 4.11 8.80 26.73
N ARG A 273 2.94 9.36 26.38
CA ARG A 273 2.52 9.49 24.98
C ARG A 273 3.48 10.38 24.18
N GLN A 274 3.93 11.49 24.76
CA GLN A 274 4.90 12.39 24.14
C GLN A 274 6.24 11.68 23.90
N ASN A 275 6.72 10.89 24.86
CA ASN A 275 7.95 10.11 24.71
C ASN A 275 7.83 9.07 23.59
N VAL A 276 6.72 8.36 23.51
CA VAL A 276 6.47 7.38 22.43
C VAL A 276 6.40 8.08 21.07
N ALA A 277 5.73 9.22 20.97
CA ALA A 277 5.66 10.00 19.73
C ALA A 277 7.05 10.50 19.29
N LEU A 278 7.85 10.99 20.24
CA LEU A 278 9.22 11.44 19.98
C LEU A 278 10.13 10.28 19.54
N GLN A 279 10.02 9.12 20.20
CA GLN A 279 10.78 7.93 19.82
C GLN A 279 10.46 7.47 18.39
N ARG A 280 9.18 7.51 17.99
CA ARG A 280 8.77 7.20 16.61
C ARG A 280 9.40 8.16 15.61
N LEU A 281 9.33 9.47 15.88
CA LEU A 281 9.92 10.50 15.02
C LEU A 281 11.44 10.34 14.88
N ILE A 282 12.15 10.07 15.98
CA ILE A 282 13.59 9.82 15.94
C ILE A 282 13.92 8.61 15.07
N ARG A 283 13.15 7.52 15.21
CA ARG A 283 13.35 6.31 14.39
C ARG A 283 13.10 6.58 12.91
N GLU A 284 12.03 7.29 12.57
CA GLU A 284 11.74 7.67 11.18
C GLU A 284 12.86 8.53 10.58
N GLN A 285 13.42 9.48 11.35
CA GLN A 285 14.56 10.28 10.92
C GLN A 285 15.83 9.44 10.74
N GLN A 286 16.08 8.47 11.63
CA GLN A 286 17.21 7.55 11.52
C GLN A 286 17.08 6.65 10.29
N ASP A 287 15.90 6.06 10.08
CA ASP A 287 15.60 5.19 8.94
C ASP A 287 15.74 5.98 7.62
N SER A 288 15.25 7.22 7.56
CA SER A 288 15.43 8.09 6.38
C SER A 288 16.89 8.38 6.08
N ARG A 289 17.70 8.72 7.09
CA ARG A 289 19.15 8.99 6.92
C ARG A 289 19.92 7.75 6.50
N TYR A 290 19.57 6.60 7.08
CA TYR A 290 20.16 5.32 6.71
C TYR A 290 19.86 4.97 5.26
N ASN A 291 18.60 5.08 4.84
CA ASN A 291 18.19 4.81 3.46
C ASN A 291 18.89 5.75 2.46
N GLU A 292 19.05 7.03 2.81
CA GLU A 292 19.76 7.99 1.97
C GLU A 292 21.26 7.63 1.86
N SER A 293 21.91 7.26 2.97
CA SER A 293 23.29 6.81 2.96
C SER A 293 23.47 5.54 2.13
N LEU A 294 22.59 4.55 2.32
CA LEU A 294 22.60 3.30 1.58
C LEU A 294 22.44 3.54 0.08
N ARG A 295 21.58 4.47 -0.32
CA ARG A 295 21.41 4.83 -1.73
C ARG A 295 22.68 5.43 -2.33
N ARG A 296 23.35 6.34 -1.60
CA ARG A 296 24.63 6.91 -2.05
C ARG A 296 25.72 5.86 -2.17
N ASP A 297 25.80 4.94 -1.21
CA ASP A 297 26.79 3.86 -1.24
C ASP A 297 26.53 2.90 -2.41
N GLN A 298 25.27 2.59 -2.71
CA GLN A 298 24.88 1.80 -3.88
C GLN A 298 25.15 2.52 -5.21
N GLU A 299 24.91 3.82 -5.29
CA GLU A 299 25.23 4.63 -6.47
C GLU A 299 26.75 4.70 -6.71
N ALA A 300 27.53 4.95 -5.66
CA ALA A 300 28.99 4.98 -5.73
C ALA A 300 29.61 3.60 -6.05
N ALA A 301 29.02 2.51 -5.56
CA ALA A 301 29.42 1.16 -5.94
C ALA A 301 29.18 0.91 -7.44
N ARG A 302 27.98 1.22 -7.93
CA ARG A 302 27.64 1.08 -9.36
C ARG A 302 28.53 1.91 -10.27
N GLN A 303 28.85 3.15 -9.87
CA GLN A 303 29.77 4.00 -10.63
C GLN A 303 31.17 3.38 -10.69
N ARG A 304 31.72 2.92 -9.56
CA ARG A 304 33.04 2.28 -9.52
C ARG A 304 33.09 1.00 -10.37
N ASP A 305 32.04 0.19 -10.34
CA ASP A 305 31.99 -1.04 -11.13
C ASP A 305 31.91 -0.73 -12.63
N SER A 306 31.08 0.25 -13.03
CA SER A 306 31.02 0.71 -14.42
C SER A 306 32.34 1.32 -14.90
N GLU A 307 33.03 2.12 -14.07
CA GLU A 307 34.34 2.67 -14.39
C GLU A 307 35.40 1.57 -14.59
N ARG A 308 35.40 0.54 -13.73
CA ARG A 308 36.30 -0.62 -13.87
C ARG A 308 36.00 -1.41 -15.14
N GLU A 309 34.74 -1.66 -15.45
CA GLU A 309 34.33 -2.35 -16.68
C GLU A 309 34.77 -1.56 -17.92
N MET A 310 34.53 -0.25 -17.95
CA MET A 310 34.96 0.62 -19.04
C MET A 310 36.48 0.65 -19.18
N GLN A 311 37.21 0.69 -18.06
CA GLN A 311 38.66 0.67 -18.07
C GLN A 311 39.22 -0.67 -18.56
N SER A 312 38.67 -1.80 -18.09
CA SER A 312 39.04 -3.13 -18.55
C SER A 312 38.74 -3.33 -20.05
N GLN A 313 37.60 -2.84 -20.53
CA GLN A 313 37.27 -2.88 -21.96
C GLN A 313 38.25 -2.04 -22.79
N ARG A 314 38.62 -0.84 -22.33
CA ARG A 314 39.63 0.00 -23.01
C ARG A 314 40.99 -0.67 -23.04
N GLU A 315 41.42 -1.25 -21.93
CA GLU A 315 42.69 -1.99 -21.85
C GLU A 315 42.68 -3.20 -22.79
N GLN A 316 41.60 -3.98 -22.82
CA GLN A 316 41.46 -5.11 -23.74
C GLN A 316 41.46 -4.67 -25.21
N GLN A 317 40.77 -3.57 -25.54
CA GLN A 317 40.78 -3.01 -26.90
C GLN A 317 42.18 -2.56 -27.31
N GLN A 318 42.90 -1.88 -26.41
CA GLN A 318 44.28 -1.46 -26.67
C GLN A 318 45.23 -2.65 -26.84
N GLN A 319 45.09 -3.69 -26.01
CA GLN A 319 45.87 -4.92 -26.14
C GLN A 319 45.59 -5.63 -27.46
N ASN A 320 44.32 -5.80 -27.83
CA ASN A 320 43.92 -6.41 -29.09
C ASN A 320 44.44 -5.59 -30.29
N ARG A 321 44.34 -4.26 -30.26
CA ARG A 321 44.88 -3.38 -31.30
C ARG A 321 46.39 -3.53 -31.45
N LYS A 322 47.14 -3.49 -30.33
CA LYS A 322 48.59 -3.68 -30.34
C LYS A 322 48.99 -5.05 -30.86
N GLN A 323 48.31 -6.11 -30.43
CA GLN A 323 48.57 -7.47 -30.91
C GLN A 323 48.31 -7.58 -32.42
N TRP A 324 47.21 -7.00 -32.92
CA TRP A 324 46.90 -6.97 -34.35
C TRP A 324 47.99 -6.25 -35.15
N LEU A 325 48.49 -5.10 -34.67
CA LEU A 325 49.56 -4.35 -35.33
C LEU A 325 50.87 -5.16 -35.37
N LEU A 326 51.26 -5.79 -34.25
CA LEU A 326 52.45 -6.63 -34.19
C LEU A 326 52.35 -7.87 -35.09
N TRP A 327 51.17 -8.48 -35.20
CA TRP A 327 50.92 -9.56 -36.15
C TRP A 327 51.01 -9.05 -37.58
N ARG A 328 50.36 -7.92 -37.89
CA ARG A 328 50.35 -7.35 -39.25
C ARG A 328 51.76 -6.98 -39.70
N LYS A 329 52.60 -6.48 -38.80
CA LYS A 329 54.03 -6.23 -39.05
C LYS A 329 54.77 -7.49 -39.53
N SER A 330 54.47 -8.66 -38.94
CA SER A 330 55.09 -9.93 -39.34
C SER A 330 54.67 -10.42 -40.74
N GLN A 331 53.51 -9.95 -41.22
CA GLN A 331 52.94 -10.31 -42.52
C GLN A 331 53.24 -9.27 -43.61
N LEU A 332 53.90 -8.15 -43.27
CA LEU A 332 54.25 -7.12 -44.25
C LEU A 332 55.25 -7.66 -45.28
N HIS A 333 54.97 -7.39 -46.55
CA HIS A 333 55.85 -7.83 -47.64
C HIS A 333 57.14 -6.98 -47.68
N PRO A 334 58.32 -7.60 -47.84
CA PRO A 334 59.58 -6.87 -48.00
C PRO A 334 59.58 -6.04 -49.29
N GLU A 335 60.43 -5.02 -49.37
CA GLU A 335 60.52 -4.17 -50.55
C GLU A 335 60.97 -4.98 -51.80
N PRO A 336 60.26 -4.89 -52.93
CA PRO A 336 60.64 -5.61 -54.15
C PRO A 336 61.94 -5.03 -54.74
N SER A 337 62.93 -5.89 -54.97
CA SER A 337 64.23 -5.51 -55.55
C SER A 337 64.21 -5.42 -57.09
N ASP A 338 63.39 -6.25 -57.77
CA ASP A 338 63.24 -6.25 -59.24
C ASP A 338 61.78 -6.56 -59.67
N GLY A 339 61.26 -5.79 -60.64
CA GLY A 339 59.96 -6.00 -61.31
C GLY A 339 58.73 -5.31 -60.66
N SER A 340 57.89 -4.66 -61.49
CA SER A 340 56.59 -4.01 -61.18
C SER A 340 56.45 -3.34 -59.79
N ALA A 341 57.44 -2.54 -59.39
CA ALA A 341 57.42 -1.81 -58.12
C ALA A 341 56.74 -0.45 -58.24
N CYS A 342 55.70 -0.21 -57.45
CA CYS A 342 55.03 1.09 -57.31
C CYS A 342 55.74 1.93 -56.24
N ARG A 343 56.24 3.12 -56.60
CA ARG A 343 56.91 4.02 -55.64
C ARG A 343 55.89 4.96 -55.00
N ILE A 344 55.65 4.81 -53.71
CA ILE A 344 54.64 5.58 -52.98
C ILE A 344 55.32 6.47 -51.94
N ALA A 345 55.02 7.76 -52.00
CA ALA A 345 55.42 8.73 -50.98
C ALA A 345 54.19 9.05 -50.11
N ILE A 346 54.24 8.68 -48.83
CA ILE A 346 53.19 8.93 -47.85
C ILE A 346 53.58 10.15 -47.03
N ARG A 347 52.75 11.18 -47.03
CA ARG A 347 52.86 12.36 -46.16
C ARG A 347 51.98 12.12 -44.94
N MET A 348 52.61 12.07 -43.77
CA MET A 348 51.94 11.94 -42.48
C MET A 348 51.62 13.33 -41.89
N ASP A 349 50.69 13.40 -40.94
CA ASP A 349 50.23 14.65 -40.29
C ASP A 349 51.34 15.43 -39.56
N GLY A 350 52.47 14.79 -39.23
CA GLY A 350 53.63 15.39 -38.53
C GLY A 350 54.71 15.98 -39.44
N ASN A 351 54.42 16.26 -40.71
CA ASN A 351 55.38 16.74 -41.73
C ASN A 351 56.48 15.71 -42.11
N SER A 352 56.38 14.46 -41.64
CA SER A 352 57.25 13.37 -42.04
C SER A 352 56.77 12.76 -43.37
N ARG A 353 57.73 12.55 -44.28
CA ARG A 353 57.49 11.94 -45.59
C ARG A 353 58.20 10.60 -45.65
N ILE A 354 57.43 9.53 -45.82
CA ILE A 354 57.97 8.16 -45.92
C ILE A 354 57.84 7.74 -47.37
N THR A 355 58.93 7.26 -47.97
CA THR A 355 58.92 6.76 -49.35
C THR A 355 59.26 5.28 -49.33
N ARG A 356 58.33 4.44 -49.79
CA ARG A 356 58.51 2.98 -49.86
C ARG A 356 58.04 2.45 -51.21
N LYS A 357 58.69 1.37 -51.67
CA LYS A 357 58.27 0.62 -52.86
C LYS A 357 57.32 -0.50 -52.44
N PHE A 358 56.18 -0.60 -53.10
CA PHE A 358 55.20 -1.67 -52.91
C PHE A 358 55.05 -2.46 -54.20
N ASP A 359 54.72 -3.74 -54.11
CA ASP A 359 54.39 -4.55 -55.29
C ASP A 359 52.99 -4.18 -55.82
N SER A 360 52.83 -4.21 -57.14
CA SER A 360 51.61 -3.81 -57.85
C SER A 360 50.44 -4.76 -57.60
N ASN A 361 50.72 -6.02 -57.27
CA ASN A 361 49.73 -7.06 -57.01
C ASN A 361 49.17 -7.05 -55.57
N LEU A 362 49.65 -6.14 -54.72
CA LEU A 362 49.20 -6.03 -53.33
C LEU A 362 47.97 -5.12 -53.21
N ARG A 363 47.24 -5.28 -52.11
CA ARG A 363 46.09 -4.42 -51.77
C ARG A 363 46.54 -3.10 -51.14
N ILE A 364 45.73 -2.06 -51.32
CA ILE A 364 45.94 -0.75 -50.69
C ILE A 364 45.92 -0.84 -49.15
N GLU A 365 45.23 -1.83 -48.57
CA GLU A 365 45.30 -2.18 -47.12
C GLU A 365 46.75 -2.30 -46.62
N GLU A 366 47.70 -2.75 -47.44
CA GLU A 366 49.12 -2.86 -47.07
C GLU A 366 49.75 -1.48 -46.80
N ILE A 367 49.34 -0.46 -47.57
CA ILE A 367 49.79 0.93 -47.40
C ILE A 367 49.18 1.51 -46.11
N TYR A 368 47.91 1.20 -45.83
CA TYR A 368 47.25 1.57 -44.57
C TYR A 368 47.94 0.93 -43.36
N ALA A 369 48.21 -0.38 -43.41
CA ALA A 369 48.93 -1.09 -42.37
C ALA A 369 50.34 -0.51 -42.14
N TYR A 370 51.07 -0.20 -43.21
CA TYR A 370 52.41 0.40 -43.11
C TYR A 370 52.37 1.82 -42.52
N ALA A 371 51.40 2.64 -42.93
CA ALA A 371 51.23 3.99 -42.39
C ALA A 371 50.91 3.97 -40.89
N GLU A 372 50.04 3.06 -40.42
CA GLU A 372 49.71 2.94 -39.00
C GLU A 372 50.89 2.42 -38.17
N LEU A 373 51.62 1.42 -38.67
CA LEU A 373 52.83 0.90 -38.02
C LEU A 373 53.94 1.94 -37.93
N SER A 374 54.02 2.84 -38.91
CA SER A 374 54.95 3.98 -38.86
C SER A 374 54.49 5.07 -37.89
N LEU A 375 53.19 5.31 -37.76
CA LEU A 375 52.64 6.28 -36.83
C LEU A 375 52.86 5.86 -35.37
N GLU A 376 52.66 4.58 -35.06
CA GLU A 376 52.85 4.00 -33.73
C GLU A 376 54.33 3.69 -33.41
N GLY A 377 55.27 3.95 -34.35
CA GLY A 377 56.71 3.71 -34.16
C GLY A 377 57.12 2.23 -34.07
N LEU A 378 56.21 1.30 -34.38
CA LEU A 378 56.39 -0.15 -34.22
C LEU A 378 57.24 -0.79 -35.33
N LEU A 379 57.56 -0.06 -36.40
CA LEU A 379 58.44 -0.55 -37.47
C LEU A 379 59.86 -0.90 -36.98
N ASN A 380 60.38 -0.12 -36.03
CA ASN A 380 61.75 -0.28 -35.49
C ASN A 380 61.82 -1.08 -34.18
N SER A 381 60.68 -1.48 -33.61
CA SER A 381 60.65 -2.28 -32.38
C SER A 381 61.08 -3.74 -32.62
N SER A 382 61.64 -4.40 -31.61
CA SER A 382 61.99 -5.84 -31.67
C SER A 382 60.78 -6.76 -31.43
N GLU A 383 59.62 -6.19 -31.09
CA GLU A 383 58.39 -6.93 -30.82
C GLU A 383 57.78 -7.46 -32.13
N SER A 384 57.39 -8.73 -32.10
CA SER A 384 56.68 -9.43 -33.19
C SER A 384 55.64 -10.37 -32.59
N CYS A 385 54.51 -10.54 -33.27
CA CYS A 385 53.46 -11.47 -32.87
C CYS A 385 53.15 -12.40 -34.04
N SER A 386 52.98 -13.70 -33.78
CA SER A 386 52.75 -14.71 -34.81
C SER A 386 51.27 -15.01 -35.09
N SER A 387 50.34 -14.54 -34.24
CA SER A 387 48.91 -14.83 -34.38
C SER A 387 48.04 -13.57 -34.24
N PRO A 388 46.98 -13.44 -35.07
CA PRO A 388 46.04 -12.32 -34.96
C PRO A 388 45.11 -12.50 -33.75
N PRO A 389 44.62 -11.41 -33.14
CA PRO A 389 43.59 -11.48 -32.11
C PRO A 389 42.29 -12.08 -32.68
N GLN A 390 41.70 -13.05 -31.96
CA GLN A 390 40.49 -13.76 -32.41
C GLN A 390 39.28 -12.82 -32.45
N GLY A 391 38.58 -12.76 -33.59
CA GLY A 391 37.33 -11.99 -33.74
C GLY A 391 37.47 -10.46 -33.74
N TYR A 392 38.69 -9.93 -33.87
CA TYR A 392 38.95 -8.49 -33.90
C TYR A 392 38.98 -7.97 -35.34
N HIS A 393 38.05 -7.06 -35.67
CA HIS A 393 38.07 -6.31 -36.92
C HIS A 393 38.76 -4.97 -36.69
N HIS A 394 39.94 -4.81 -37.29
CA HIS A 394 40.71 -3.59 -37.16
C HIS A 394 40.12 -2.46 -38.02
N HIS A 395 39.95 -1.29 -37.40
CA HIS A 395 39.49 -0.08 -38.08
C HIS A 395 40.60 0.96 -37.99
N TYR A 396 41.01 1.49 -39.14
CA TYR A 396 42.02 2.53 -39.22
C TYR A 396 41.44 3.87 -38.76
N GLY A 397 42.15 4.55 -37.85
CA GLY A 397 41.77 5.89 -37.36
C GLY A 397 42.06 7.04 -38.34
N PHE A 398 42.48 6.72 -39.57
CA PHE A 398 42.84 7.66 -40.61
C PHE A 398 42.49 7.12 -41.98
N VAL A 399 42.42 8.02 -42.96
CA VAL A 399 42.15 7.74 -44.36
C VAL A 399 43.34 8.19 -45.21
N LEU A 400 43.69 7.39 -46.21
CA LEU A 400 44.70 7.75 -47.20
C LEU A 400 44.04 8.35 -48.44
N ILE A 401 44.52 9.52 -48.86
CA ILE A 401 43.96 10.30 -49.98
C ILE A 401 45.06 10.63 -50.99
N SER A 402 44.81 10.38 -52.27
CA SER A 402 45.64 10.94 -53.35
C SER A 402 45.25 12.41 -53.57
N PRO A 403 46.19 13.37 -53.70
CA PRO A 403 45.87 14.79 -53.80
C PRO A 403 45.43 15.23 -55.20
N VAL A 404 45.86 14.54 -56.27
CA VAL A 404 45.60 14.93 -57.66
C VAL A 404 45.44 13.69 -58.55
N PRO A 405 44.22 13.33 -59.00
CA PRO A 405 42.92 13.85 -58.55
C PRO A 405 42.62 13.48 -57.09
N ARG A 406 41.90 14.36 -56.36
CA ARG A 406 41.56 14.10 -54.95
C ARG A 406 40.65 12.86 -54.85
N LYS A 407 41.17 11.75 -54.34
CA LYS A 407 40.41 10.49 -54.20
C LYS A 407 40.81 9.76 -52.92
N GLN A 408 39.80 9.36 -52.15
CA GLN A 408 39.97 8.47 -51.00
C GLN A 408 40.27 7.05 -51.49
N LEU A 409 41.26 6.43 -50.86
CA LEU A 409 41.75 5.12 -51.26
C LEU A 409 41.07 4.05 -50.44
N ASP A 410 40.34 3.16 -51.10
CA ASP A 410 39.68 2.05 -50.43
C ASP A 410 40.69 0.94 -50.10
N PRO A 411 40.66 0.34 -48.90
CA PRO A 411 41.64 -0.67 -48.50
C PRO A 411 41.54 -1.97 -49.33
N THR A 412 40.38 -2.25 -49.94
CA THR A 412 40.10 -3.50 -50.66
C THR A 412 40.61 -3.54 -52.10
N THR A 413 40.96 -2.41 -52.70
CA THR A 413 41.42 -2.34 -54.10
C THR A 413 42.90 -2.72 -54.23
N LEU A 414 43.31 -3.17 -55.42
CA LEU A 414 44.71 -3.47 -55.74
C LEU A 414 45.47 -2.19 -56.08
N ILE A 415 46.76 -2.15 -55.74
CA ILE A 415 47.63 -0.99 -55.98
C ILE A 415 47.79 -0.75 -57.50
N GLY A 416 47.93 -1.80 -58.30
CA GLY A 416 48.07 -1.70 -59.76
C GLY A 416 46.81 -1.24 -60.49
N ASP A 417 45.63 -1.46 -59.90
CA ASP A 417 44.34 -1.08 -60.50
C ASP A 417 43.98 0.38 -60.24
N GLU A 418 44.65 1.06 -59.30
CA GLU A 418 44.38 2.44 -58.94
C GLU A 418 45.33 3.40 -59.69
N PRO A 419 44.86 4.09 -60.74
CA PRO A 419 45.69 4.97 -61.57
C PRO A 419 46.15 6.23 -60.82
N ALA A 420 45.54 6.54 -59.68
CA ALA A 420 45.92 7.67 -58.84
C ALA A 420 47.24 7.44 -58.07
N ILE A 421 47.75 6.20 -58.01
CA ILE A 421 48.95 5.82 -57.24
C ILE A 421 49.97 5.07 -58.10
N TYR A 422 49.53 4.24 -59.05
CA TYR A 422 50.43 3.48 -59.93
C TYR A 422 50.87 4.31 -61.16
N PRO A 423 52.16 4.26 -61.60
CA PRO A 423 53.32 3.56 -61.05
C PRO A 423 54.10 4.34 -59.97
N SER A 424 53.78 5.62 -59.77
CA SER A 424 54.33 6.42 -58.67
C SER A 424 53.29 7.41 -58.15
N GLY A 425 53.04 7.40 -56.85
CA GLY A 425 51.95 8.14 -56.22
C GLY A 425 52.40 8.92 -54.98
N ASN A 426 51.78 10.07 -54.76
CA ASN A 426 51.89 10.84 -53.52
C ASN A 426 50.58 10.69 -52.76
N ILE A 427 50.63 10.27 -51.50
CA ILE A 427 49.46 10.01 -50.66
C ILE A 427 49.55 10.89 -49.43
N ILE A 428 48.44 11.46 -49.02
CA ILE A 428 48.30 12.24 -47.79
C ILE A 428 47.44 11.42 -46.82
N MET A 429 47.92 11.27 -45.60
CA MET A 429 47.13 10.75 -44.49
C MET A 429 46.25 11.88 -43.94
N GLU A 430 44.96 11.64 -43.73
CA GLU A 430 44.06 12.53 -42.99
C GLU A 430 43.45 11.72 -41.84
N THR A 431 43.52 12.23 -40.61
CA THR A 431 42.88 11.60 -39.43
C THR A 431 41.36 11.74 -39.50
N LEU A 432 40.64 10.67 -39.13
CA LEU A 432 39.19 10.71 -38.99
C LEU A 432 38.86 11.45 -37.69
N THR A 433 38.40 12.70 -37.79
CA THR A 433 37.93 13.51 -36.65
C THR A 433 36.62 13.01 -36.08
#